data_AF-A0A2H0U3H7-F1
#
_entry.id   AF-A0A2H0U3H7-F1
#
_cell.length_a   1.000
_cell.length_b   1.000
_cell.length_c   1.000
_cell.angle_alpha   90.00
_cell.angle_beta   90.00
_cell.angle_gamma   90.00
#
_symmetry.space_group_name_H-M   'P 1'
#
loop_
_entity.id
_entity.type
_entity.pdbx_description
1 polymer ?
#
loop_
_entity_poly.entity_id
_entity_poly.type
_entity_poly.pdbx_seq_one_letter_code
_entity_poly.pdbx_strand_id
1 'polypeptide(L)'
;MITEGNGQQPVHSQDGTKRINKMINTSNMNKKGLSGEELEELFPGLFGPFENPDDINKYWHQVTEKELEEYIEQAKKDSEDSDNSKEDKEIDKQDLKRWNEELDNLRIFVDDHTRCVERYKFDKKILQQIQDDWYEYNTSLWTGYNRIQQMKLDSSLTKGEGLKQIQSESRAEKIKREEIEKRIKDLLLK
;
A
#
# COMPACT_ATOMS: atom_id res chain seq x y z
N MET A 1 60.01 -13.92 40.03
CA MET A 1 58.73 -13.58 40.67
C MET A 1 58.01 -12.58 39.78
N ILE A 2 56.71 -12.72 39.70
CA ILE A 2 55.84 -12.33 38.57
C ILE A 2 55.67 -10.81 38.48
N THR A 3 55.86 -10.25 37.29
CA THR A 3 55.27 -8.98 36.86
C THR A 3 54.57 -9.21 35.53
N GLU A 4 53.25 -9.29 35.60
CA GLU A 4 52.34 -9.26 34.46
C GLU A 4 52.20 -7.82 33.95
N GLY A 5 52.15 -7.66 32.62
CA GLY A 5 51.86 -6.37 32.00
C GLY A 5 52.52 -6.20 30.63
N ASN A 6 52.23 -7.08 29.68
CA ASN A 6 52.49 -6.81 28.27
C ASN A 6 51.17 -6.89 27.50
N GLY A 7 50.76 -5.74 26.97
CA GLY A 7 49.60 -5.60 26.11
C GLY A 7 49.78 -6.37 24.81
N GLN A 8 48.86 -7.30 24.56
CA GLN A 8 48.64 -7.85 23.22
C GLN A 8 47.56 -7.01 22.53
N GLN A 9 47.94 -6.38 21.43
CA GLN A 9 47.01 -5.89 20.41
C GLN A 9 46.24 -7.08 19.82
N PRO A 10 44.92 -7.00 19.62
CA PRO A 10 44.23 -7.87 18.70
C PRO A 10 44.15 -7.21 17.32
N VAL A 11 44.98 -7.74 16.42
CA VAL A 11 44.66 -8.20 15.07
C VAL A 11 43.45 -7.52 14.40
N HIS A 12 43.75 -6.69 13.39
CA HIS A 12 42.82 -6.23 12.37
C HIS A 12 42.04 -7.41 11.77
N SER A 13 40.76 -7.53 12.11
CA SER A 13 39.80 -8.31 11.34
C SER A 13 39.34 -7.47 10.14
N GLN A 14 39.87 -7.78 8.96
CA GLN A 14 39.58 -7.15 7.67
C GLN A 14 38.21 -7.54 7.07
N ASP A 15 37.22 -7.91 7.88
CA ASP A 15 35.92 -8.42 7.37
C ASP A 15 34.74 -7.46 7.54
N GLY A 16 34.95 -6.28 8.14
CA GLY A 16 33.90 -5.26 8.29
C GLY A 16 33.73 -4.32 7.09
N THR A 17 34.76 -4.18 6.25
CA THR A 17 34.80 -3.12 5.22
C THR A 17 34.22 -3.54 3.87
N LYS A 18 33.95 -4.84 3.66
CA LYS A 18 33.35 -5.34 2.41
C LYS A 18 31.82 -5.16 2.33
N ARG A 19 31.11 -5.02 3.45
CA ARG A 19 29.65 -4.76 3.45
C ARG A 19 29.29 -3.28 3.29
N ILE A 20 30.12 -2.37 3.80
CA ILE A 20 29.83 -0.93 3.74
C ILE A 20 30.19 -0.36 2.35
N ASN A 21 31.23 -0.87 1.69
CA ASN A 21 31.57 -0.45 0.32
C ASN A 21 30.59 -0.94 -0.75
N LYS A 22 29.64 -1.82 -0.44
CA LYS A 22 28.55 -2.20 -1.37
C LYS A 22 27.34 -1.27 -1.27
N MET A 23 27.19 -0.51 -0.18
CA MET A 23 26.11 0.47 0.00
C MET A 23 26.48 1.89 -0.42
N ILE A 24 27.77 2.20 -0.59
CA ILE A 24 28.23 3.54 -1.03
C ILE A 24 28.46 3.59 -2.56
N ASN A 25 28.48 2.45 -3.25
CA ASN A 25 28.72 2.39 -4.70
C ASN A 25 27.45 2.40 -5.57
N THR A 26 26.29 2.76 -5.02
CA THR A 26 25.07 3.03 -5.81
C THR A 26 25.01 4.47 -6.33
N SER A 27 25.87 5.38 -5.85
CA SER A 27 25.97 6.75 -6.39
C SER A 27 26.73 6.86 -7.71
N ASN A 28 27.12 5.74 -8.33
CA ASN A 28 27.77 5.72 -9.65
C ASN A 28 27.18 4.66 -10.59
N MET A 29 25.89 4.34 -10.44
CA MET A 29 25.20 3.53 -11.44
C MET A 29 24.69 4.42 -12.59
N ASN A 30 25.26 4.13 -13.76
CA ASN A 30 24.88 4.62 -15.07
C ASN A 30 23.37 4.78 -15.25
N LYS A 31 23.03 5.74 -16.12
CA LYS A 31 21.70 6.03 -16.69
C LYS A 31 21.05 4.84 -17.42
N LYS A 32 20.73 3.77 -16.71
CA LYS A 32 19.77 2.73 -17.11
C LYS A 32 18.92 2.46 -15.88
N GLY A 33 17.65 2.85 -15.93
CA GLY A 33 16.70 2.49 -14.88
C GLY A 33 16.67 0.97 -14.73
N LEU A 34 16.63 0.51 -13.48
CA LEU A 34 16.37 -0.90 -13.17
C LEU A 34 15.05 -1.31 -13.83
N SER A 35 15.00 -2.52 -14.37
CA SER A 35 13.75 -3.06 -14.90
C SER A 35 12.76 -3.35 -13.75
N GLY A 36 11.47 -3.46 -14.07
CA GLY A 36 10.47 -3.87 -13.07
C GLY A 36 10.80 -5.21 -12.43
N GLU A 37 11.34 -6.15 -13.21
CA GLU A 37 11.77 -7.48 -12.73
C GLU A 37 12.93 -7.39 -11.73
N GLU A 38 13.93 -6.53 -11.97
CA GLU A 38 15.07 -6.34 -11.06
C GLU A 38 14.65 -5.68 -9.74
N LEU A 39 13.64 -4.80 -9.78
CA LEU A 39 13.08 -4.16 -8.59
C LEU A 39 12.19 -5.13 -7.79
N GLU A 40 11.43 -6.00 -8.44
CA GLU A 40 10.61 -7.03 -7.79
C GLU A 40 11.48 -8.10 -7.10
N GLU A 41 12.61 -8.48 -7.70
CA GLU A 41 13.55 -9.43 -7.10
C GLU A 41 14.25 -8.87 -5.84
N LEU A 42 14.49 -7.55 -5.81
CA LEU A 42 15.08 -6.85 -4.67
C LEU A 42 14.05 -6.52 -3.58
N PHE A 43 12.79 -6.30 -3.96
CA PHE A 43 11.69 -5.91 -3.08
C PHE A 43 10.41 -6.67 -3.48
N PRO A 44 10.29 -7.96 -3.13
CA PRO A 44 9.12 -8.76 -3.50
C PRO A 44 7.84 -8.13 -2.94
N GLY A 45 6.86 -7.93 -3.83
CA GLY A 45 5.59 -7.26 -3.55
C GLY A 45 5.58 -5.76 -3.86
N LEU A 46 6.66 -5.17 -4.36
CA LEU A 46 6.71 -3.74 -4.70
C LEU A 46 5.75 -3.37 -5.85
N PHE A 47 5.53 -4.29 -6.79
CA PHE A 47 4.53 -4.12 -7.85
C PHE A 47 3.18 -4.77 -7.51
N GLY A 48 3.03 -5.30 -6.28
CA GLY A 48 1.85 -6.00 -5.83
C GLY A 48 1.76 -7.44 -6.34
N PRO A 49 0.62 -8.13 -6.14
CA PRO A 49 0.50 -9.57 -6.38
C PRO A 49 0.25 -9.94 -7.85
N PHE A 50 0.61 -9.08 -8.81
CA PHE A 50 0.26 -9.23 -10.23
C PHE A 50 1.44 -9.66 -11.09
N GLU A 51 1.17 -10.50 -12.09
CA GLU A 51 2.17 -10.96 -13.06
C GLU A 51 2.59 -9.84 -14.04
N ASN A 52 1.68 -8.91 -14.36
CA ASN A 52 1.96 -7.75 -15.20
C ASN A 52 1.64 -6.44 -14.44
N PRO A 53 2.57 -5.48 -14.33
CA PRO A 53 2.28 -4.16 -13.77
C PRO A 53 1.12 -3.41 -14.45
N ASP A 54 0.84 -3.69 -15.73
CA ASP A 54 -0.26 -3.05 -16.45
C ASP A 54 -1.65 -3.53 -15.95
N ASP A 55 -1.70 -4.66 -15.24
CA ASP A 55 -2.95 -5.26 -14.72
C ASP A 55 -3.55 -4.49 -13.54
N ILE A 56 -2.78 -3.55 -12.96
CA ILE A 56 -3.20 -2.72 -11.83
C ILE A 56 -4.54 -2.04 -12.14
N ASN A 57 -4.70 -1.52 -13.35
CA ASN A 57 -5.91 -0.78 -13.72
C ASN A 57 -7.16 -1.66 -13.84
N LYS A 58 -7.03 -2.99 -13.90
CA LYS A 58 -8.14 -3.90 -14.15
C LYS A 58 -8.51 -4.69 -12.92
N TYR A 59 -7.53 -5.10 -12.13
CA TYR A 59 -7.72 -6.08 -11.07
C TYR A 59 -7.41 -5.56 -9.67
N TRP A 60 -6.84 -4.35 -9.50
CA TRP A 60 -6.43 -3.87 -8.18
C TRP A 60 -7.60 -3.73 -7.18
N HIS A 61 -8.79 -3.33 -7.65
CA HIS A 61 -10.00 -3.36 -6.82
C HIS A 61 -10.30 -4.75 -6.22
N GLN A 62 -10.01 -5.84 -6.93
CA GLN A 62 -10.26 -7.21 -6.45
C GLN A 62 -9.28 -7.60 -5.35
N VAL A 63 -8.01 -7.21 -5.50
CA VAL A 63 -7.01 -7.38 -4.44
C VAL A 63 -7.44 -6.60 -3.20
N THR A 64 -7.86 -5.35 -3.39
CA THR A 64 -8.32 -4.48 -2.31
C THR A 64 -9.57 -5.05 -1.62
N GLU A 65 -10.55 -5.51 -2.39
CA GLU A 65 -11.75 -6.17 -1.87
C GLU A 65 -11.39 -7.38 -1.00
N LYS A 66 -10.53 -8.26 -1.51
CA LYS A 66 -10.07 -9.45 -0.77
C LYS A 66 -9.32 -9.09 0.51
N GLU A 67 -8.42 -8.12 0.47
CA GLU A 67 -7.69 -7.67 1.66
C GLU A 67 -8.64 -7.08 2.72
N LEU A 68 -9.65 -6.30 2.29
CA LEU A 68 -10.67 -5.78 3.21
C LEU A 68 -11.48 -6.92 3.84
N GLU A 69 -11.86 -7.94 3.08
CA GLU A 69 -12.53 -9.13 3.61
C GLU A 69 -11.66 -9.87 4.64
N GLU A 70 -10.38 -10.07 4.35
CA GLU A 70 -9.43 -10.70 5.27
C GLU A 70 -9.26 -9.88 6.56
N TYR A 71 -9.14 -8.55 6.46
CA TYR A 71 -9.08 -7.69 7.64
C TYR A 71 -10.36 -7.74 8.48
N ILE A 72 -11.53 -7.75 7.85
CA ILE A 72 -12.82 -7.88 8.54
C ILE A 72 -12.92 -9.22 9.27
N GLU A 73 -12.51 -10.31 8.63
CA GLU A 73 -12.54 -11.65 9.21
C GLU A 73 -11.57 -11.77 10.40
N GLN A 74 -10.34 -11.26 10.24
CA GLN A 74 -9.36 -11.22 11.32
C GLN A 74 -9.85 -10.37 12.50
N ALA A 75 -10.41 -9.18 12.24
CA ALA A 75 -10.93 -8.30 13.29
C ALA A 75 -12.11 -8.93 14.06
N LYS A 76 -12.99 -9.69 13.39
CA LYS A 76 -14.06 -10.44 14.06
C LYS A 76 -13.49 -11.50 15.00
N LYS A 77 -12.50 -12.25 14.51
CA LYS A 77 -11.85 -13.29 15.29
C LYS A 77 -11.16 -12.72 16.53
N ASP A 78 -10.42 -11.63 16.38
CA ASP A 78 -9.74 -10.97 17.50
C ASP A 78 -10.75 -10.42 18.53
N SER A 79 -11.92 -9.97 18.08
CA SER A 79 -13.01 -9.54 18.96
C SER A 79 -13.63 -10.72 19.76
N GLU A 80 -13.79 -11.88 19.12
CA GLU A 80 -14.36 -13.10 19.73
C GLU A 80 -13.38 -13.80 20.68
N ASP A 81 -12.10 -13.86 20.33
CA ASP A 81 -11.04 -14.54 21.09
C ASP A 81 -10.53 -13.68 22.28
N SER A 82 -11.01 -12.44 22.45
CA SER A 82 -10.46 -11.53 23.46
C SER A 82 -11.15 -11.54 24.83
N ASP A 83 -10.35 -11.87 25.85
CA ASP A 83 -10.53 -11.47 27.27
C ASP A 83 -10.18 -9.97 27.49
N ASN A 84 -10.25 -9.15 26.42
CA ASN A 84 -9.78 -7.78 26.44
C ASN A 84 -10.69 -6.85 27.27
N SER A 85 -10.12 -5.71 27.65
CA SER A 85 -10.84 -4.67 28.39
C SER A 85 -12.03 -4.13 27.56
N LYS A 86 -13.00 -3.48 28.22
CA LYS A 86 -14.13 -2.86 27.52
C LYS A 86 -13.70 -1.82 26.48
N GLU A 87 -12.54 -1.19 26.68
CA GLU A 87 -12.01 -0.14 25.82
C GLU A 87 -11.46 -0.72 24.52
N ASP A 88 -10.70 -1.82 24.61
CA ASP A 88 -10.21 -2.55 23.43
C ASP A 88 -11.35 -3.11 22.58
N LYS A 89 -12.39 -3.67 23.21
CA LYS A 89 -13.58 -4.18 22.50
C LYS A 89 -14.36 -3.09 21.76
N GLU A 90 -14.28 -1.84 22.21
CA GLU A 90 -14.92 -0.72 21.54
C GLU A 90 -14.08 -0.23 20.36
N ILE A 91 -12.75 -0.26 20.47
CA ILE A 91 -11.82 0.01 19.37
C ILE A 91 -12.03 -1.03 18.26
N ASP A 92 -12.05 -2.32 18.60
CA ASP A 92 -12.26 -3.41 17.64
C ASP A 92 -13.57 -3.25 16.86
N LYS A 93 -14.65 -2.83 17.54
CA LYS A 93 -15.95 -2.54 16.89
C LYS A 93 -15.87 -1.35 15.93
N GLN A 94 -15.16 -0.29 16.32
CA GLN A 94 -15.00 0.89 15.47
C GLN A 94 -14.19 0.55 14.21
N ASP A 95 -13.11 -0.22 14.37
CA ASP A 95 -12.29 -0.69 13.25
C ASP A 95 -13.09 -1.62 12.35
N LEU A 96 -13.81 -2.59 12.91
CA LEU A 96 -14.68 -3.47 12.14
C LEU A 96 -15.70 -2.68 11.32
N LYS A 97 -16.38 -1.71 11.95
CA LYS A 97 -17.36 -0.86 11.26
C LYS A 97 -16.70 -0.11 10.11
N ARG A 98 -15.54 0.50 10.35
CA ARG A 98 -14.78 1.25 9.34
C ARG A 98 -14.40 0.37 8.14
N TRP A 99 -13.89 -0.85 8.39
CA TRP A 99 -13.50 -1.75 7.29
C TRP A 99 -14.71 -2.22 6.47
N ASN A 100 -15.85 -2.50 7.11
CA ASN A 100 -17.09 -2.81 6.39
C ASN A 100 -17.54 -1.63 5.53
N GLU A 101 -17.51 -0.39 6.03
CA GLU A 101 -17.88 0.79 5.26
C GLU A 101 -16.97 0.99 4.04
N GLU A 102 -15.66 0.80 4.17
CA GLU A 102 -14.72 0.90 3.03
C GLU A 102 -14.97 -0.20 1.99
N LEU A 103 -15.27 -1.44 2.43
CA LEU A 103 -15.62 -2.55 1.53
C LEU A 103 -16.92 -2.29 0.76
N ASP A 104 -17.95 -1.80 1.46
CA ASP A 104 -19.23 -1.45 0.84
C ASP A 104 -19.07 -0.31 -0.18
N ASN A 105 -18.31 0.74 0.17
CA ASN A 105 -18.04 1.85 -0.74
C ASN A 105 -17.33 1.38 -2.01
N LEU A 106 -16.32 0.50 -1.87
CA LEU A 106 -15.60 -0.07 -3.01
C LEU A 106 -16.55 -0.86 -3.92
N ARG A 107 -17.37 -1.75 -3.36
CA ARG A 107 -18.34 -2.55 -4.12
C ARG A 107 -19.36 -1.69 -4.86
N ILE A 108 -19.90 -0.67 -4.16
CA ILE A 108 -20.83 0.29 -4.76
C ILE A 108 -20.16 1.02 -5.93
N PHE A 109 -18.92 1.49 -5.75
CA PHE A 109 -18.20 2.17 -6.82
C PHE A 109 -17.98 1.29 -8.05
N VAL A 110 -17.58 0.02 -7.86
CA VAL A 110 -17.38 -0.94 -8.96
C VAL A 110 -18.68 -1.19 -9.72
N ASP A 111 -19.81 -1.32 -9.02
CA ASP A 111 -21.12 -1.51 -9.64
C ASP A 111 -21.56 -0.24 -10.39
N ASP A 112 -21.40 0.94 -9.78
CA ASP A 112 -21.69 2.23 -10.42
C ASP A 112 -20.83 2.48 -11.67
N HIS A 113 -19.53 2.16 -11.61
CA HIS A 113 -18.62 2.20 -12.74
C HIS A 113 -19.12 1.29 -13.88
N THR A 114 -19.48 0.05 -13.56
CA THR A 114 -19.98 -0.94 -14.53
C THR A 114 -21.26 -0.43 -15.22
N ARG A 115 -22.19 0.14 -14.44
CA ARG A 115 -23.42 0.76 -14.97
C ARG A 115 -23.10 1.96 -15.87
N CYS A 116 -22.13 2.79 -15.49
CA CYS A 116 -21.66 3.92 -16.29
C CYS A 116 -21.08 3.47 -17.64
N VAL A 117 -20.22 2.44 -17.64
CA VAL A 117 -19.64 1.86 -18.87
C VAL A 117 -20.76 1.40 -19.80
N GLU A 118 -21.73 0.65 -19.30
CA GLU A 118 -22.83 0.13 -20.11
C GLU A 118 -23.73 1.25 -20.65
N ARG A 119 -24.04 2.25 -19.82
CA ARG A 119 -24.87 3.41 -20.21
C ARG A 119 -24.22 4.25 -21.31
N TYR A 120 -22.91 4.48 -21.21
CA TYR A 120 -22.18 5.40 -22.07
C TYR A 120 -21.30 4.70 -23.11
N LYS A 121 -21.47 3.39 -23.35
CA LYS A 121 -20.64 2.59 -24.28
C LYS A 121 -20.54 3.11 -25.71
N PHE A 122 -21.49 3.95 -26.14
CA PHE A 122 -21.48 4.57 -27.48
C PHE A 122 -21.06 6.05 -27.46
N ASP A 123 -20.97 6.69 -26.28
CA ASP A 123 -20.43 8.04 -26.13
C ASP A 123 -18.94 7.94 -25.80
N LYS A 124 -18.12 8.02 -26.85
CA LYS A 124 -16.66 7.88 -26.73
C LYS A 124 -16.03 8.86 -25.76
N LYS A 125 -16.58 10.08 -25.64
CA LYS A 125 -16.00 11.11 -24.78
C LYS A 125 -16.27 10.80 -23.31
N ILE A 126 -17.51 10.44 -22.98
CA ILE A 126 -17.87 10.07 -21.60
C ILE A 126 -17.22 8.74 -21.22
N LEU A 127 -17.18 7.77 -22.15
CA LEU A 127 -16.54 6.48 -21.90
C LEU A 127 -15.03 6.64 -21.60
N GLN A 128 -14.32 7.51 -22.31
CA GLN A 128 -12.91 7.79 -22.01
C GLN A 128 -12.75 8.37 -20.59
N GLN A 129 -13.59 9.33 -20.20
CA GLN A 129 -13.56 9.88 -18.84
C GLN A 129 -13.80 8.80 -17.78
N ILE A 130 -14.75 7.88 -18.00
CA ILE A 130 -15.03 6.77 -17.08
C ILE A 130 -13.82 5.83 -16.96
N GLN A 131 -13.10 5.58 -18.06
CA GLN A 131 -11.89 4.75 -18.07
C GLN A 131 -10.72 5.44 -17.35
N ASP A 132 -10.54 6.74 -17.58
CA ASP A 132 -9.50 7.52 -16.90
C ASP A 132 -9.77 7.58 -15.39
N ASP A 133 -11.02 7.84 -14.99
CA ASP A 133 -11.47 7.82 -13.59
C ASP A 133 -11.21 6.45 -12.93
N TRP A 134 -11.49 5.36 -13.64
CA TRP A 134 -11.25 4.00 -13.16
C TRP A 134 -9.75 3.68 -13.01
N TYR A 135 -8.92 4.14 -13.93
CA TYR A 135 -7.47 4.03 -13.85
C TYR A 135 -6.93 4.79 -12.64
N GLU A 136 -7.34 6.04 -12.45
CA GLU A 136 -6.93 6.86 -11.29
C GLU A 136 -7.38 6.23 -9.97
N TYR A 137 -8.59 5.69 -9.92
CA TYR A 137 -9.11 5.01 -8.73
C TYR A 137 -8.26 3.81 -8.33
N ASN A 138 -7.99 2.89 -9.27
CA ASN A 138 -7.15 1.72 -9.01
C ASN A 138 -5.70 2.11 -8.66
N THR A 139 -5.15 3.14 -9.30
CA THR A 139 -3.81 3.64 -8.99
C THR A 139 -3.74 4.21 -7.57
N SER A 140 -4.80 4.88 -7.11
CA SER A 140 -4.90 5.38 -5.73
C SER A 140 -4.94 4.24 -4.71
N LEU A 141 -5.69 3.16 -5.00
CA LEU A 141 -5.70 1.96 -4.17
C LEU A 141 -4.32 1.30 -4.11
N TRP A 142 -3.65 1.14 -5.25
CA TRP A 142 -2.30 0.58 -5.35
C TRP A 142 -1.27 1.41 -4.57
N THR A 143 -1.35 2.73 -4.66
CA THR A 143 -0.51 3.65 -3.88
C THR A 143 -0.72 3.45 -2.38
N GLY A 144 -1.96 3.23 -1.95
CA GLY A 144 -2.29 2.90 -0.56
C GLY A 144 -1.63 1.60 -0.10
N TYR A 145 -1.73 0.55 -0.91
CA TYR A 145 -1.09 -0.75 -0.64
C TYR A 145 0.43 -0.62 -0.50
N ASN A 146 1.09 -0.01 -1.49
CA ASN A 146 2.55 0.16 -1.47
C ASN A 146 3.02 0.91 -0.24
N ARG A 147 2.25 1.90 0.21
CA ARG A 147 2.53 2.63 1.44
C ARG A 147 2.50 1.71 2.66
N ILE A 148 1.50 0.85 2.78
CA ILE A 148 1.42 -0.13 3.87
C ILE A 148 2.60 -1.10 3.81
N GLN A 149 2.98 -1.57 2.62
CA GLN A 149 4.16 -2.45 2.47
C GLN A 149 5.46 -1.73 2.88
N GLN A 150 5.64 -0.47 2.48
CA GLN A 150 6.79 0.33 2.90
C GLN A 150 6.84 0.53 4.41
N MET A 151 5.71 0.77 5.07
CA MET A 151 5.65 0.88 6.54
C MET A 151 6.05 -0.42 7.25
N LYS A 152 5.78 -1.58 6.65
CA LYS A 152 6.23 -2.88 7.17
C LYS A 152 7.75 -3.05 7.06
N LEU A 153 8.36 -2.45 6.03
CA LEU A 153 9.81 -2.52 5.78
C LEU A 153 10.59 -1.47 6.56
N ASP A 154 10.01 -0.28 6.76
CA ASP A 154 10.65 0.85 7.44
C ASP A 154 9.83 1.34 8.64
N SER A 155 10.24 0.88 9.83
CA SER A 155 9.61 1.28 11.10
C SER A 155 9.69 2.78 11.39
N SER A 156 10.60 3.54 10.76
CA SER A 156 10.68 4.99 10.94
C SER A 156 9.45 5.72 10.39
N LEU A 157 8.78 5.12 9.40
CA LEU A 157 7.52 5.63 8.83
C LEU A 157 6.32 5.47 9.76
N THR A 158 6.45 4.67 10.83
CA THR A 158 5.37 4.44 11.81
C THR A 158 5.39 5.43 12.99
N LYS A 159 6.36 6.37 13.03
CA LYS A 159 6.53 7.30 14.15
C LYS A 159 6.87 8.71 13.67
N GLY A 160 6.70 9.69 14.55
CA GLY A 160 7.20 11.06 14.36
C GLY A 160 6.67 11.73 13.08
N GLU A 161 7.57 12.34 12.32
CA GLU A 161 7.26 13.04 11.07
C GLU A 161 6.86 12.08 9.94
N GLY A 162 7.47 10.89 9.90
CA GLY A 162 7.12 9.84 8.92
C GLY A 162 5.65 9.46 9.01
N LEU A 163 5.14 9.20 10.21
CA LEU A 163 3.72 8.87 10.41
C LEU A 163 2.78 10.00 9.96
N LYS A 164 3.14 11.26 10.26
CA LYS A 164 2.32 12.43 9.85
C LYS A 164 2.27 12.56 8.33
N GLN A 165 3.40 12.35 7.65
CA GLN A 165 3.46 12.39 6.19
C GLN A 165 2.58 11.30 5.58
N ILE A 166 2.73 10.06 6.03
CA ILE A 166 1.93 8.90 5.61
C ILE A 166 0.43 9.16 5.78
N GLN A 167 0.02 9.72 6.92
CA GLN A 167 -1.38 10.07 7.19
C GLN A 167 -1.89 11.17 6.25
N SER A 168 -1.09 12.20 6.00
CA SER A 168 -1.43 13.29 5.09
C SER A 168 -1.64 12.77 3.66
N GLU A 169 -0.72 11.95 3.17
CA GLU A 169 -0.82 11.37 1.84
C GLU A 169 -1.99 10.38 1.73
N SER A 170 -2.21 9.54 2.76
CA SER A 170 -3.37 8.64 2.80
C SER A 170 -4.69 9.40 2.72
N ARG A 171 -4.76 10.57 3.36
CA ARG A 171 -5.94 11.44 3.29
C ARG A 171 -6.12 12.04 1.91
N ALA A 172 -5.04 12.48 1.27
CA ALA A 172 -5.08 13.01 -0.09
C ALA A 172 -5.58 11.96 -1.09
N GLU A 173 -5.11 10.71 -0.98
CA GLU A 173 -5.58 9.60 -1.80
C GLU A 173 -7.07 9.28 -1.58
N LYS A 174 -7.52 9.31 -0.32
CA LYS A 174 -8.95 9.14 -0.02
C LYS A 174 -9.81 10.23 -0.67
N ILE A 175 -9.41 11.49 -0.57
CA ILE A 175 -10.13 12.62 -1.18
C ILE A 175 -10.22 12.43 -2.70
N LYS A 176 -9.13 12.03 -3.38
CA LYS A 176 -9.15 11.75 -4.83
C LYS A 176 -10.19 10.70 -5.19
N ARG A 177 -10.26 9.60 -4.43
CA ARG A 177 -11.26 8.54 -4.64
C ARG A 177 -12.68 9.03 -4.43
N GLU A 178 -12.93 9.79 -3.37
CA GLU A 178 -14.25 10.40 -3.11
C GLU A 178 -14.68 11.35 -4.24
N GLU A 179 -13.75 12.13 -4.80
CA GLU A 179 -14.02 13.00 -5.95
C GLU A 179 -14.33 12.21 -7.23
N ILE A 180 -13.62 11.12 -7.48
CA ILE A 180 -13.90 10.19 -8.60
C ILE A 180 -15.27 9.54 -8.42
N GLU A 181 -15.56 9.00 -7.24
CA GLU A 181 -16.86 8.40 -6.90
C GLU A 181 -18.01 9.38 -7.13
N LYS A 182 -17.82 10.65 -6.74
CA LYS A 182 -18.80 11.70 -7.00
C LYS A 182 -19.02 11.93 -8.50
N ARG A 183 -17.96 12.01 -9.30
CA ARG A 183 -18.08 12.19 -10.77
C ARG A 183 -18.86 11.04 -11.43
N ILE A 184 -18.58 9.80 -11.03
CA ILE A 184 -19.30 8.62 -11.52
C ILE A 184 -20.78 8.68 -11.11
N LYS A 185 -21.09 9.00 -9.85
CA LYS A 185 -22.48 9.17 -9.39
C LYS A 185 -23.21 10.28 -10.15
N ASP A 186 -22.55 11.41 -10.39
CA ASP A 186 -23.12 12.53 -11.16
C ASP A 186 -23.45 12.12 -12.61
N LEU A 187 -22.72 11.17 -13.20
CA LEU A 187 -23.05 10.61 -14.52
C LEU A 187 -24.27 9.69 -14.47
N LEU A 188 -24.47 8.94 -13.39
CA LEU A 188 -25.64 8.07 -13.23
C LEU A 188 -26.94 8.86 -12.98
N LEU A 189 -26.86 10.06 -12.42
CA LEU A 189 -28.01 10.91 -12.11
C LEU A 189 -28.50 11.78 -13.29
N LYS A 190 -27.69 11.93 -14.34
CA LYS A 190 -28.09 12.59 -15.60
C LYS A 190 -29.05 11.71 -16.39
#